data_AF-A0A524ERP9-F1
#
_entry.id   AF-A0A524ERP9-F1
#
_cell.length_a   1.000
_cell.length_b   1.000
_cell.length_c   1.000
_cell.angle_alpha   90.00
_cell.angle_beta   90.00
_cell.angle_gamma   90.00
#
_symmetry.space_group_name_H-M   'P 1'
#
loop_
_entity.id
_entity.type
_entity.pdbx_description
1 polymer ?
#
loop_
_entity_poly.entity_id
_entity_poly.type
_entity_poly.pdbx_seq_one_letter_code
_entity_poly.pdbx_strand_id
1 'polypeptide(L)'
;MKLSRLKSIAYNAIRTSSGDDKGYMIDPFEHYTPEFEIETDLITSKLTPDMDGDDVDRYYTAISEWFHEVLPKEGIPIEVIDKAIIKLSPTEKKCVIQAQGREFTA
;
A
#
# COMPACT_ATOMS: atom_id res chain seq x y z
N MET A 1 12.22 1.81 18.47
CA MET A 1 11.41 1.70 17.24
C MET A 1 11.35 3.06 16.56
N LYS A 2 11.71 3.18 15.27
CA LYS A 2 11.73 4.46 14.55
C LYS A 2 10.42 4.64 13.77
N LEU A 3 9.34 5.02 14.45
CA LEU A 3 8.08 5.37 13.79
C LEU A 3 8.24 6.51 12.76
N SER A 4 9.32 7.30 12.85
CA SER A 4 9.68 8.29 11.84
C SER A 4 9.88 7.70 10.42
N ARG A 5 10.15 6.39 10.31
CA ARG A 5 10.27 5.70 9.02
C ARG A 5 8.93 5.40 8.36
N LEU A 6 7.83 5.35 9.11
CA LEU A 6 6.49 5.07 8.57
C LEU A 6 6.06 6.11 7.54
N LYS A 7 6.47 7.38 7.72
CA LYS A 7 6.25 8.40 6.69
C LYS A 7 6.93 8.03 5.37
N SER A 8 8.20 7.65 5.41
CA SER A 8 8.92 7.22 4.20
C SER A 8 8.33 5.94 3.60
N ILE A 9 7.87 5.00 4.43
CA ILE A 9 7.20 3.78 3.98
C ILE A 9 5.87 4.12 3.27
N ALA A 10 5.07 5.04 3.82
CA ALA A 10 3.84 5.50 3.16
C ALA A 10 4.12 6.11 1.78
N TYR A 11 5.16 6.94 1.65
CA TYR A 11 5.57 7.50 0.35
C TYR A 11 6.04 6.42 -0.63
N ASN A 12 6.75 5.41 -0.15
CA ASN A 12 7.21 4.32 -0.99
C ASN A 12 6.07 3.36 -1.39
N ALA A 13 4.99 3.29 -0.60
CA ALA A 13 3.83 2.46 -0.90
C ALA A 13 3.04 2.99 -2.11
N ILE A 14 3.04 4.31 -2.34
CA ILE A 14 2.41 4.96 -3.51
C ILE A 14 3.35 5.07 -4.73
N ARG A 15 4.39 4.23 -4.78
CA ARG A 15 5.36 4.17 -5.89
C ARG A 15 4.68 3.93 -7.24
N THR A 16 5.34 4.40 -8.30
CA THR A 16 4.82 4.35 -9.68
C THR A 16 5.03 3.01 -10.39
N SER A 17 5.76 2.08 -9.77
CA SER A 17 5.98 0.74 -10.31
C SER A 17 6.26 -0.27 -9.20
N SER A 18 5.96 -1.52 -9.50
CA SER A 18 6.15 -2.69 -8.65
C SER A 18 6.53 -3.89 -9.51
N GLY A 19 6.68 -5.05 -8.89
CA GLY A 19 6.81 -6.31 -9.62
C GLY A 19 6.41 -7.49 -8.75
N ASP A 20 6.00 -8.56 -9.41
CA ASP A 20 5.72 -9.88 -8.83
C ASP A 20 6.55 -10.94 -9.59
N ASP A 21 6.31 -12.22 -9.31
CA ASP A 21 6.98 -13.35 -9.99
C ASP A 21 6.76 -13.39 -11.52
N LYS A 22 5.75 -12.66 -12.04
CA LYS A 22 5.49 -12.54 -13.49
C LYS A 22 6.19 -11.34 -14.12
N GLY A 23 6.83 -10.48 -13.31
CA GLY A 23 7.73 -9.42 -13.76
C GLY A 23 7.32 -8.02 -13.34
N TYR A 24 7.76 -7.05 -14.13
CA TYR A 24 7.55 -5.63 -13.88
C TYR A 24 6.10 -5.20 -14.15
N MET A 25 5.57 -4.34 -13.28
CA MET A 25 4.23 -3.77 -13.38
C MET A 25 4.25 -2.25 -13.18
N ILE A 26 3.47 -1.54 -13.99
CA ILE A 26 3.20 -0.11 -13.81
C ILE A 26 2.03 0.02 -12.82
N ASP A 27 2.05 1.05 -11.98
CA ASP A 27 0.91 1.35 -11.12
C ASP A 27 -0.40 1.47 -11.93
N PRO A 28 -1.40 0.62 -11.67
CA PRO A 28 -2.69 0.68 -12.34
C PRO A 28 -3.32 2.06 -12.25
N PHE A 29 -3.11 2.82 -11.18
CA PHE A 29 -3.63 4.18 -11.04
C PHE A 29 -3.12 5.16 -12.11
N GLU A 30 -1.84 5.02 -12.49
CA GLU A 30 -1.20 5.85 -13.52
C GLU A 30 -1.60 5.41 -14.94
N HIS A 31 -2.04 4.15 -15.09
CA HIS A 31 -2.45 3.58 -16.38
C HIS A 31 -3.97 3.70 -16.63
N TYR A 32 -4.75 3.53 -15.57
CA TYR A 32 -6.20 3.57 -15.49
C TYR A 32 -6.57 4.28 -14.18
N THR A 33 -6.87 5.57 -14.26
CA THR A 33 -7.40 6.30 -13.10
C THR A 33 -8.77 5.70 -12.75
N PRO A 34 -8.95 5.13 -11.55
CA PRO A 34 -10.17 4.40 -11.21
C PRO A 34 -11.38 5.34 -11.19
N GLU A 35 -12.53 4.86 -11.64
CA GLU A 35 -13.79 5.64 -11.67
C GLU A 35 -14.49 5.72 -10.30
N PHE A 36 -14.04 4.92 -9.33
CA PHE A 36 -14.58 4.84 -7.96
C PHE A 36 -13.47 4.64 -6.93
N GLU A 37 -13.80 4.75 -5.64
CA GLU A 37 -12.84 4.57 -4.55
C GLU A 37 -12.51 3.08 -4.38
N ILE A 38 -11.20 2.77 -4.40
CA ILE A 38 -10.62 1.48 -4.08
C ILE A 38 -9.73 1.66 -2.85
N GLU A 39 -9.91 0.80 -1.86
CA GLU A 39 -9.03 0.72 -0.69
C GLU A 39 -8.23 -0.59 -0.73
N THR A 40 -6.94 -0.51 -0.47
CA THR A 40 -6.06 -1.67 -0.23
C THR A 40 -5.58 -1.64 1.21
N ASP A 41 -5.91 -2.66 1.98
CA ASP A 41 -5.36 -2.88 3.31
C ASP A 41 -4.02 -3.62 3.20
N LEU A 42 -2.93 -2.92 3.50
CA LEU A 42 -1.57 -3.46 3.42
C LEU A 42 -1.26 -4.48 4.52
N ILE A 43 -2.05 -4.52 5.60
CA ILE A 43 -1.88 -5.51 6.67
C ILE A 43 -2.47 -6.85 6.23
N THR A 44 -3.68 -6.81 5.67
CA THR A 44 -4.43 -8.02 5.29
C THR A 44 -4.31 -8.39 3.82
N SER A 45 -3.72 -7.52 3.00
CA SER A 45 -3.69 -7.58 1.53
C SER A 45 -5.09 -7.55 0.89
N LYS A 46 -6.11 -7.07 1.61
CA LYS A 46 -7.49 -7.06 1.11
C LYS A 46 -7.77 -5.79 0.29
N LEU A 47 -8.38 -5.97 -0.88
CA LEU A 47 -8.92 -4.87 -1.68
C LEU A 47 -10.43 -4.68 -1.43
N THR A 48 -10.90 -3.44 -1.52
CA THR A 48 -12.32 -3.09 -1.44
C THR A 48 -12.66 -2.00 -2.46
N PRO A 49 -13.58 -2.23 -3.42
CA PRO A 49 -14.26 -3.50 -3.67
C PRO A 49 -13.28 -4.60 -4.10
N ASP A 50 -13.75 -5.84 -4.05
CA ASP A 50 -12.96 -7.01 -4.45
C ASP A 50 -12.63 -6.96 -5.95
N MET A 51 -11.39 -7.24 -6.29
CA MET A 51 -10.82 -7.15 -7.65
C MET A 51 -10.04 -8.41 -8.04
N ASP A 52 -10.29 -9.53 -7.36
CA ASP A 52 -9.59 -10.81 -7.53
C ASP A 52 -9.18 -11.12 -9.00
N GLY A 53 -7.86 -11.23 -9.22
CA GLY A 53 -7.29 -11.62 -10.51
C GLY A 53 -7.12 -10.49 -11.54
N ASP A 54 -7.46 -9.25 -11.20
CA ASP A 54 -7.15 -8.06 -12.00
C ASP A 54 -5.67 -7.63 -11.82
N ASP A 55 -5.13 -6.86 -12.76
CA ASP A 55 -3.81 -6.24 -12.63
C ASP A 55 -3.74 -5.28 -11.44
N VAL A 56 -4.89 -4.70 -11.05
CA VAL A 56 -5.05 -3.94 -9.80
C VAL A 56 -4.74 -4.80 -8.58
N ASP A 57 -5.43 -5.92 -8.44
CA ASP A 57 -5.24 -6.85 -7.33
C ASP A 57 -3.79 -7.35 -7.24
N ARG A 58 -3.23 -7.79 -8.36
CA ARG A 58 -1.82 -8.23 -8.43
C ARG A 58 -0.83 -7.14 -8.02
N TYR A 59 -1.00 -5.92 -8.53
CA TYR A 59 -0.11 -4.81 -8.21
C TYR A 59 -0.14 -4.49 -6.72
N TYR A 60 -1.33 -4.30 -6.15
CA TYR A 60 -1.50 -3.88 -4.77
C TYR A 60 -1.24 -5.01 -3.76
N THR A 61 -1.38 -6.27 -4.18
CA THR A 61 -0.85 -7.43 -3.46
C THR A 61 0.68 -7.37 -3.37
N ALA A 62 1.39 -7.12 -4.47
CA ALA A 62 2.85 -6.98 -4.44
C ALA A 62 3.33 -5.78 -3.58
N ILE A 63 2.55 -4.69 -3.51
CA ILE A 63 2.82 -3.60 -2.57
C ILE A 63 2.63 -4.05 -1.12
N SER A 64 1.59 -4.84 -0.85
CA SER A 64 1.33 -5.40 0.48
C SER A 64 2.47 -6.33 0.92
N GLU A 65 2.92 -7.23 0.05
CA GLU A 65 4.08 -8.10 0.31
C GLU A 65 5.35 -7.29 0.62
N TRP A 66 5.65 -6.29 -0.22
CA TRP A 66 6.76 -5.37 0.03
C TRP A 66 6.64 -4.65 1.38
N PHE A 67 5.43 -4.26 1.77
CA PHE A 67 5.16 -3.61 3.06
C PHE A 67 5.50 -4.54 4.24
N HIS A 68 5.05 -5.80 4.19
CA HIS A 68 5.38 -6.82 5.19
C HIS A 68 6.89 -7.11 5.27
N GLU A 69 7.60 -7.04 4.14
CA GLU A 69 9.05 -7.22 4.12
C GLU A 69 9.84 -6.03 4.67
N VAL A 70 9.40 -4.79 4.42
CA VAL A 70 10.19 -3.59 4.75
C VAL A 70 10.09 -3.22 6.23
N LEU A 71 8.93 -3.49 6.86
CA LEU A 71 8.70 -3.21 8.27
C LEU A 71 9.76 -3.83 9.21
N PRO A 72 10.05 -5.14 9.18
CA PRO A 72 11.07 -5.74 10.03
C PRO A 72 12.48 -5.22 9.70
N LYS A 73 12.78 -4.91 8.43
CA LYS A 73 14.07 -4.31 8.00
C LYS A 73 14.29 -2.92 8.63
N GLU A 74 13.21 -2.16 8.86
CA GLU A 74 13.24 -0.86 9.56
C GLU A 74 13.06 -0.99 11.09
N GLY A 75 12.94 -2.22 11.61
CA GLY A 75 12.74 -2.49 13.04
C GLY A 75 11.37 -2.06 13.56
N ILE A 76 10.33 -2.22 12.74
CA ILE A 76 8.93 -1.93 13.06
C ILE A 76 8.14 -3.24 12.99
N PRO A 77 7.65 -3.76 14.13
CA PRO A 77 6.78 -4.93 14.13
C PRO A 77 5.41 -4.61 13.50
N ILE A 78 4.82 -5.55 12.75
CA ILE A 78 3.50 -5.33 12.13
C ILE A 78 2.40 -5.11 13.19
N GLU A 79 2.56 -5.67 14.38
CA GLU A 79 1.62 -5.60 15.49
C GLU A 79 1.47 -4.20 16.08
N VAL A 80 2.41 -3.29 15.76
CA VAL A 80 2.29 -1.88 16.17
C VAL A 80 1.52 -1.03 15.15
N ILE A 81 1.19 -1.59 13.99
CA ILE A 81 0.43 -0.93 12.94
C ILE A 81 -1.06 -1.19 13.19
N ASP A 82 -1.78 -0.15 13.56
CA ASP A 82 -3.22 -0.19 13.81
C ASP A 82 -4.00 -0.23 12.48
N LYS A 83 -3.46 0.43 11.45
CA LYS A 83 -4.08 0.57 10.13
C LYS A 83 -3.02 0.91 9.08
N ALA A 84 -3.08 0.31 7.90
CA ALA A 84 -2.27 0.73 6.76
C ALA A 84 -3.07 0.59 5.47
N ILE A 85 -3.61 1.70 4.94
CA ILE A 85 -4.50 1.70 3.78
C ILE A 85 -3.89 2.54 2.66
N ILE A 86 -3.86 1.98 1.45
CA ILE A 86 -3.75 2.77 0.22
C ILE A 86 -5.17 3.07 -0.25
N LYS A 87 -5.47 4.34 -0.50
CA LYS A 87 -6.72 4.76 -1.11
C LYS A 87 -6.46 5.27 -2.51
N LEU A 88 -7.21 4.74 -3.45
CA LEU A 88 -7.24 5.15 -4.84
C LEU A 88 -8.62 5.71 -5.11
N SER A 89 -8.68 6.95 -5.55
CA SER A 89 -9.91 7.63 -5.93
C SER A 89 -9.70 8.29 -7.29
N PRO A 90 -10.77 8.68 -8.01
CA PRO A 90 -10.63 9.37 -9.28
C PRO A 90 -9.75 10.63 -9.23
N THR A 91 -9.56 11.23 -8.05
CA THR A 91 -8.86 12.51 -7.85
C THR A 91 -7.51 12.39 -7.15
N GLU A 92 -7.28 11.32 -6.39
CA GLU A 92 -6.08 11.17 -5.57
C GLU A 92 -5.73 9.72 -5.29
N LYS A 93 -4.43 9.49 -5.12
CA LYS A 93 -3.81 8.29 -4.57
C LYS A 93 -3.08 8.68 -3.29
N LYS A 94 -3.41 8.06 -2.18
CA LYS A 94 -2.79 8.34 -0.88
C LYS A 94 -2.54 7.07 -0.09
N CYS A 95 -1.50 7.08 0.75
CA CYS A 95 -1.26 6.01 1.72
C CYS A 95 -1.36 6.57 3.14
N VAL A 96 -2.14 5.91 3.99
CA VAL A 96 -2.33 6.27 5.40
C VAL A 96 -1.90 5.09 6.27
N ILE A 97 -0.89 5.30 7.10
CA ILE A 97 -0.43 4.35 8.11
C ILE A 97 -0.70 4.94 9.49
N GLN A 98 -1.44 4.21 10.33
CA GLN A 98 -1.64 4.53 11.74
C GLN A 98 -0.90 3.51 12.61
N ALA A 99 -0.15 4.01 13.58
CA ALA A 99 0.60 3.18 14.52
C ALA A 99 0.74 3.89 15.87
N GLN A 100 0.35 3.22 16.94
CA GLN A 100 0.44 3.72 18.32
C GLN A 100 -0.23 5.10 18.50
N GLY A 101 -1.40 5.29 17.88
CA GLY A 101 -2.17 6.54 17.95
C GLY A 101 -1.57 7.72 17.16
N ARG A 102 -0.61 7.46 16.26
CA ARG A 102 -0.06 8.45 15.32
C ARG A 102 -0.41 8.09 13.89
N GLU A 103 -0.63 9.10 13.06
CA GLU A 103 -0.93 8.95 11.64
C GLU A 103 0.24 9.45 10.77
N PHE A 104 0.54 8.70 9.72
CA PHE A 104 1.56 8.99 8.72
C PHE A 104 0.93 8.87 7.34
N THR A 105 0.96 9.97 6.59
CA THR A 105 0.28 10.07 5.29
C THR A 105 1.27 10.47 4.21
N ALA A 106 1.09 9.90 3.01
CA ALA A 106 1.75 10.26 1.77
C ALA A 106 0.73 10.62 0.69
#